data_AF-A0A5C9C309-F1
#
_entry.id   AF-A0A5C9C309-F1
#
_cell.length_a   1.000
_cell.length_b   1.000
_cell.length_c   1.000
_cell.angle_alpha   90.00
_cell.angle_beta   90.00
_cell.angle_gamma   90.00
#
_symmetry.space_group_name_H-M   'P 1'
#
loop_
_entity.id
_entity.type
_entity.pdbx_description
1 polymer ?
#
loop_
_entity_poly.entity_id
_entity_poly.type
_entity_poly.pdbx_seq_one_letter_code
_entity_poly.pdbx_strand_id
1 'polypeptide(L)'
;MQTNRAKAFKAIEKRIRRGSSPYPAAPVELLLREVTTFEPLFQTRSPSEDESETHIRKLHRAIKCRRGKPLDPVQVFWVGDAWVCIDGHHRLKAYKRAVGAGHWQESQPVPVTVFEGTLLDASAAGGAENGKDRLPMRDREREDHAWSFVILDAEQKVSKKETAEKTGVGTATIGNMRRVLAFFREQKPMHDPADFSWRQAQHLERFGEERETGNAEERRRQDVERYARLLKSSFKDAFTRDASLLVAVVREAYSEEYLPILSRALAATLPENEEEASREPAEALTGDF
;
A
#
# COMPACT_ATOMS: atom_id res chain seq x y z
N MET A 1 -0.20 -1.00 10.55
CA MET A 1 0.89 -0.10 10.05
C MET A 1 0.45 1.37 9.94
N GLN A 2 -0.85 1.68 9.92
CA GLN A 2 -1.41 3.03 9.77
C GLN A 2 -1.52 3.83 11.09
N THR A 3 -1.50 3.18 12.26
CA THR A 3 -1.35 3.78 13.60
C THR A 3 -0.15 4.74 13.74
N ASN A 4 0.88 4.59 12.90
CA ASN A 4 2.04 5.49 12.88
C ASN A 4 1.73 6.84 12.18
N ARG A 5 0.85 6.85 11.18
CA ARG A 5 0.53 8.05 10.37
C ARG A 5 -0.27 9.09 11.17
N ALA A 6 -1.31 8.67 11.88
CA ALA A 6 -2.12 9.57 12.71
C ALA A 6 -1.29 10.19 13.86
N LYS A 7 -0.42 9.38 14.48
CA LYS A 7 0.54 9.87 15.49
C LYS A 7 1.53 10.87 14.87
N ALA A 8 2.08 10.58 13.68
CA ALA A 8 2.97 11.48 12.96
C ALA A 8 2.28 12.80 12.59
N PHE A 9 1.02 12.75 12.14
CA PHE A 9 0.23 13.94 11.84
C PHE A 9 0.05 14.82 13.08
N LYS A 10 -0.38 14.25 14.21
CA LYS A 10 -0.52 15.00 15.48
C LYS A 10 0.82 15.57 15.96
N ALA A 11 1.92 14.85 15.76
CA ALA A 11 3.25 15.34 16.11
C ALA A 11 3.65 16.59 15.29
N ILE A 12 3.39 16.58 13.97
CA ILE A 12 3.66 17.72 13.11
C ILE A 12 2.69 18.88 13.39
N GLU A 13 1.40 18.60 13.63
CA GLU A 13 0.42 19.63 14.01
C GLU A 13 0.85 20.35 15.29
N LYS A 14 1.39 19.61 16.27
CA LYS A 14 1.95 20.18 17.51
C LYS A 14 3.18 21.05 17.25
N ARG A 15 4.02 20.72 16.26
CA ARG A 15 5.16 21.56 15.85
C ARG A 15 4.67 22.87 15.22
N ILE A 16 3.70 22.79 14.30
CA ILE A 16 3.10 23.97 13.67
C ILE A 16 2.49 24.91 14.73
N ARG A 17 1.76 24.37 15.71
CA ARG A 17 1.16 25.17 16.80
C ARG A 17 2.19 25.80 17.74
N ARG A 18 3.33 25.15 17.97
CA ARG A 18 4.39 25.62 18.88
C ARG A 18 5.39 26.54 18.17
N GLY A 19 5.54 26.40 16.87
CA GLY A 19 6.43 27.21 16.05
C GLY A 19 6.09 28.68 16.23
N SER A 20 7.06 29.44 16.74
CA SER A 20 6.94 30.90 16.91
C SER A 20 7.46 31.67 15.69
N SER A 21 7.95 30.97 14.66
CA SER A 21 8.58 31.60 13.52
C SER A 21 7.53 32.02 12.49
N PRO A 22 7.60 33.25 11.95
CA PRO A 22 6.84 33.58 10.76
C PRO A 22 7.23 32.60 9.64
N TYR A 23 6.28 32.34 8.74
CA TYR A 23 6.49 31.57 7.51
C TYR A 23 7.77 32.10 6.86
N PRO A 24 8.87 31.33 6.80
CA PRO A 24 10.10 31.84 6.22
C PRO A 24 9.82 32.19 4.75
N ALA A 25 10.48 33.23 4.23
CA ALA A 25 10.35 33.61 2.82
C ALA A 25 10.51 32.35 1.95
N ALA A 26 9.58 32.11 1.03
CA ALA A 26 9.46 30.85 0.30
C ALA A 26 10.78 30.51 -0.43
N PRO A 27 11.60 29.57 0.09
CA PRO A 27 12.91 29.31 -0.49
C PRO A 27 12.73 28.63 -1.85
N VAL A 28 13.61 28.99 -2.78
CA VAL A 28 13.77 28.27 -4.05
C VAL A 28 14.89 27.23 -3.98
N GLU A 29 15.74 27.34 -2.97
CA GLU A 29 16.89 26.47 -2.72
C GLU A 29 17.09 26.28 -1.20
N LEU A 30 17.47 25.07 -0.78
CA LEU A 30 17.80 24.74 0.61
C LEU A 30 19.02 23.83 0.66
N LEU A 31 19.83 23.92 1.70
CA LEU A 31 20.86 22.92 1.96
C LEU A 31 20.22 21.59 2.36
N LEU A 32 20.88 20.48 2.03
CA LEU A 32 20.35 19.14 2.36
C LEU A 32 20.10 18.94 3.86
N ARG A 33 20.91 19.58 4.71
CA ARG A 33 20.75 19.55 6.17
C ARG A 33 19.55 20.35 6.68
N GLU A 34 19.03 21.27 5.87
CA GLU A 34 17.87 22.10 6.21
C GLU A 34 16.54 21.42 5.85
N VAL A 35 16.59 20.33 5.07
CA VAL A 35 15.41 19.55 4.67
C VAL A 35 15.30 18.29 5.50
N THR A 36 14.28 18.24 6.34
CA THR A 36 13.94 17.07 7.17
C THR A 36 12.97 16.15 6.43
N THR A 37 13.01 14.85 6.69
CA THR A 37 12.05 13.87 6.14
C THR A 37 11.15 13.33 7.24
N PHE A 38 9.87 13.12 6.91
CA PHE A 38 8.89 12.52 7.82
C PHE A 38 8.10 11.42 7.08
N GLU A 39 8.81 10.34 6.76
CA GLU A 39 8.33 9.27 5.87
C GLU A 39 6.96 8.68 6.27
N PRO A 40 6.65 8.42 7.56
CA PRO A 40 5.33 7.87 7.94
C PRO A 40 4.14 8.74 7.53
N LEU A 41 4.33 10.06 7.38
CA LEU A 41 3.28 10.99 6.98
C LEU A 41 3.29 11.33 5.49
N PHE A 42 4.44 11.29 4.83
CA PHE A 42 4.55 11.77 3.45
C PHE A 42 4.91 10.67 2.44
N GLN A 43 5.09 9.42 2.87
CA GLN A 43 5.41 8.29 1.99
C GLN A 43 4.47 7.11 2.25
N THR A 44 3.20 7.24 1.82
CA THR A 44 2.16 6.19 2.02
C THR A 44 2.33 4.98 1.11
N ARG A 45 3.03 5.15 -0.01
CA ARG A 45 3.37 4.08 -0.95
C ARG A 45 4.87 3.88 -0.86
N SER A 46 5.30 2.73 -0.38
CA SER A 46 6.67 2.28 -0.56
C SER A 46 6.67 1.35 -1.78
N PRO A 47 7.39 1.69 -2.87
CA PRO A 47 7.78 0.68 -3.84
C PRO A 47 8.55 -0.44 -3.10
N SER A 48 8.78 -1.57 -3.76
CA SER A 48 9.70 -2.56 -3.19
C SER A 48 11.06 -1.89 -2.91
N GLU A 49 11.80 -2.40 -1.92
CA GLU A 49 13.12 -1.85 -1.60
C GLU A 49 14.04 -1.84 -2.82
N ASP A 50 13.94 -2.87 -3.67
CA ASP A 50 14.69 -3.01 -4.91
C ASP A 50 14.33 -1.96 -5.97
N GLU A 51 13.03 -1.67 -6.13
CA GLU A 51 12.56 -0.60 -7.04
C GLU A 51 13.05 0.77 -6.57
N SER A 52 12.95 1.03 -5.26
CA SER A 52 13.43 2.27 -4.64
C SER A 52 14.94 2.45 -4.84
N GLU A 53 15.74 1.43 -4.54
CA GLU A 53 17.19 1.48 -4.69
C GLU A 53 17.61 1.64 -6.17
N THR A 54 16.93 0.94 -7.08
CA THR A 54 17.17 1.08 -8.52
C THR A 54 16.90 2.51 -8.98
N HIS A 55 15.79 3.12 -8.53
CA HIS A 55 15.46 4.49 -8.87
C HIS A 55 16.47 5.49 -8.29
N ILE A 56 16.86 5.34 -7.01
CA ILE A 56 17.89 6.16 -6.36
C ILE A 56 19.23 6.08 -7.11
N ARG A 57 19.65 4.88 -7.54
CA ARG A 57 20.89 4.71 -8.34
C ARG A 57 20.83 5.45 -9.66
N LYS A 58 19.69 5.42 -10.36
CA LYS A 58 19.49 6.19 -11.60
C LYS A 58 19.61 7.69 -11.36
N LEU A 59 18.97 8.21 -10.32
CA LEU A 59 19.05 9.63 -9.94
C LEU A 59 20.46 10.05 -9.53
N HIS A 60 21.16 9.23 -8.73
CA HIS A 60 22.54 9.48 -8.35
C HIS A 60 23.47 9.51 -9.58
N ARG A 61 23.28 8.57 -10.52
CA ARG A 61 24.01 8.58 -11.81
C ARG A 61 23.72 9.85 -12.60
N ALA A 62 22.47 10.32 -12.62
CA ALA A 62 22.11 11.57 -13.27
C ALA A 62 22.83 12.77 -12.64
N ILE A 63 22.88 12.88 -11.30
CA ILE A 63 23.66 13.93 -10.60
C ILE A 63 25.13 13.89 -11.04
N LYS A 64 25.75 12.71 -11.00
CA LYS A 64 27.14 12.51 -11.43
C LYS A 64 27.38 12.97 -12.88
N CYS A 65 26.53 12.54 -13.82
CA CYS A 65 26.68 12.87 -15.23
C CYS A 65 26.40 14.35 -15.55
N ARG A 66 25.56 15.01 -14.76
CA ARG A 66 25.14 16.40 -14.95
C ARG A 66 26.15 17.45 -14.46
N ARG A 67 27.31 17.03 -13.94
CA ARG A 67 28.44 17.90 -13.53
C ARG A 67 28.00 19.10 -12.67
N GLY A 68 27.19 18.85 -11.65
CA GLY A 68 26.73 19.88 -10.72
C GLY A 68 25.41 20.56 -11.07
N LYS A 69 24.76 20.24 -12.21
CA LYS A 69 23.36 20.66 -12.43
C LYS A 69 22.41 19.86 -11.54
N PRO A 70 21.46 20.50 -10.85
CA PRO A 70 20.53 19.81 -9.98
C PRO A 70 19.51 18.93 -10.73
N LEU A 71 18.85 18.06 -9.97
CA LEU A 71 17.63 17.36 -10.37
C LEU A 71 16.42 18.31 -10.27
N ASP A 72 15.24 17.80 -10.60
CA ASP A 72 14.00 18.56 -10.42
C ASP A 72 13.76 18.93 -8.93
N PRO A 73 13.09 20.07 -8.63
CA PRO A 73 12.95 20.58 -7.26
C PRO A 73 12.19 19.66 -6.30
N VAL A 74 12.69 19.49 -5.07
CA VAL A 74 12.02 18.74 -4.00
C VAL A 74 10.89 19.59 -3.40
N GLN A 75 9.70 19.03 -3.20
CA GLN A 75 8.60 19.79 -2.62
C GLN A 75 8.68 19.75 -1.09
N VAL A 76 8.65 20.93 -0.47
CA VAL A 76 8.80 21.10 0.98
C VAL A 76 7.63 21.84 1.61
N PHE A 77 7.40 21.58 2.90
CA PHE A 77 6.35 22.20 3.70
C PHE A 77 6.92 22.69 5.03
N TRP A 78 6.58 23.91 5.45
CA TRP A 78 7.03 24.47 6.72
C TRP A 78 6.20 23.92 7.88
N VAL A 79 6.86 23.35 8.89
CA VAL A 79 6.19 22.75 10.06
C VAL A 79 6.35 23.56 11.36
N GLY A 80 6.67 24.85 11.24
CA GLY A 80 6.82 25.77 12.38
C GLY A 80 8.26 25.97 12.86
N ASP A 81 9.12 24.96 12.66
CA ASP A 81 10.53 24.95 13.08
C ASP A 81 11.50 24.35 12.05
N ALA A 82 11.00 23.73 10.97
CA ALA A 82 11.84 23.15 9.91
C ALA A 82 11.09 23.04 8.57
N TRP A 83 11.85 22.89 7.49
CA TRP A 83 11.33 22.47 6.19
C TRP A 83 11.27 20.95 6.11
N VAL A 84 10.08 20.40 5.84
CA VAL A 84 9.87 18.95 5.70
C VAL A 84 9.60 18.61 4.25
N CYS A 85 10.32 17.61 3.74
CA CYS A 85 10.07 17.01 2.44
C CYS A 85 8.70 16.33 2.42
N ILE A 86 7.84 16.75 1.50
CA ILE A 86 6.53 16.11 1.26
C ILE A 86 6.52 15.31 -0.04
N ASP A 87 7.31 15.71 -1.04
CA ASP A 87 7.53 14.95 -2.28
C ASP A 87 8.99 15.06 -2.76
N GLY A 88 9.50 14.00 -3.37
CA GLY A 88 10.89 13.92 -3.83
C GLY A 88 11.85 13.20 -2.87
N HIS A 89 11.36 12.29 -2.03
CA HIS A 89 12.17 11.52 -1.07
C HIS A 89 13.34 10.76 -1.74
N HIS A 90 13.13 10.12 -2.90
CA HIS A 90 14.22 9.46 -3.63
C HIS A 90 15.26 10.45 -4.17
N ARG A 91 14.86 11.67 -4.55
CA ARG A 91 15.79 12.74 -4.96
C ARG A 91 16.67 13.16 -3.80
N LEU A 92 16.09 13.38 -2.62
CA LEU A 92 16.89 13.65 -1.40
C LEU A 92 17.85 12.50 -1.06
N LYS A 93 17.41 11.25 -1.15
CA LYS A 93 18.28 10.08 -0.94
C LYS A 93 19.42 10.03 -1.96
N ALA A 94 19.15 10.34 -3.23
CA ALA A 94 20.16 10.41 -4.28
C ALA A 94 21.19 11.53 -4.04
N TYR A 95 20.76 12.70 -3.58
CA TYR A 95 21.66 13.79 -3.20
C TYR A 95 22.54 13.43 -2.01
N LYS A 96 21.99 12.84 -0.95
CA LYS A 96 22.77 12.34 0.20
C LYS A 96 23.86 11.35 -0.26
N ARG A 97 23.52 10.45 -1.19
CA ARG A 97 24.49 9.52 -1.79
C ARG A 97 25.54 10.23 -2.64
N ALA A 98 25.15 11.27 -3.38
CA ALA A 98 26.06 12.08 -4.18
C ALA A 98 27.08 12.83 -3.31
N VAL A 99 26.67 13.35 -2.16
CA VAL A 99 27.57 13.98 -1.16
C VAL A 99 28.58 12.96 -0.65
N GLY A 100 28.12 11.78 -0.20
CA GLY A 100 29.02 10.73 0.29
C GLY A 100 30.01 10.21 -0.77
N ALA A 101 29.69 10.35 -2.06
CA ALA A 101 30.55 9.97 -3.18
C ALA A 101 31.38 11.13 -3.76
N GLY A 102 31.29 12.35 -3.18
CA GLY A 102 32.00 13.53 -3.68
C GLY A 102 31.48 14.09 -5.01
N HIS A 103 30.29 13.68 -5.46
CA HIS A 103 29.65 14.17 -6.70
C HIS A 103 28.75 15.38 -6.47
N TRP A 104 28.55 15.78 -5.21
CA TRP A 104 27.80 16.96 -4.79
C TRP A 104 28.45 17.53 -3.53
N GLN A 105 28.53 18.86 -3.40
CA GLN A 105 29.15 19.47 -2.22
C GLN A 105 28.11 19.60 -1.09
N GLU A 106 28.52 19.40 0.16
CA GLU A 106 27.61 19.54 1.30
C GLU A 106 27.10 20.98 1.51
N SER A 107 27.87 21.97 1.05
CA SER A 107 27.50 23.38 1.00
C SER A 107 26.66 23.75 -0.23
N GLN A 108 26.47 22.83 -1.18
CA GLN A 108 25.72 23.11 -2.40
C GLN A 108 24.21 22.88 -2.16
N PRO A 109 23.37 23.90 -2.35
CA PRO A 109 21.94 23.79 -2.07
C PRO A 109 21.22 23.00 -3.16
N VAL A 110 20.11 22.36 -2.80
CA VAL A 110 19.21 21.68 -3.72
C VAL A 110 18.00 22.54 -4.03
N PRO A 111 17.48 22.51 -5.26
CA PRO A 111 16.27 23.25 -5.59
C PRO A 111 15.07 22.68 -4.85
N VAL A 112 14.21 23.57 -4.37
CA VAL A 112 12.98 23.21 -3.67
C VAL A 112 11.79 24.01 -4.20
N THR A 113 10.60 23.47 -4.01
CA THR A 113 9.33 24.19 -4.19
C THR A 113 8.54 24.16 -2.90
N VAL A 114 8.01 25.30 -2.48
CA VAL A 114 7.17 25.37 -1.28
C VAL A 114 5.76 24.90 -1.65
N PHE A 115 5.25 23.96 -0.88
CA PHE A 115 3.84 23.61 -0.90
C PHE A 115 3.04 24.61 -0.07
N GLU A 116 2.06 25.24 -0.70
CA GLU A 116 1.12 26.13 -0.03
C GLU A 116 -0.16 25.37 0.29
N GLY A 117 -0.61 25.42 1.54
CA GLY A 117 -1.81 24.73 1.99
C GLY A 117 -1.73 24.33 3.46
N THR A 118 -2.69 23.50 3.88
CA THR A 118 -2.70 22.96 5.24
C THR A 118 -1.80 21.73 5.36
N LEU A 119 -1.47 21.32 6.60
CA LEU A 119 -0.79 20.05 6.85
C LEU A 119 -1.56 18.85 6.25
N LEU A 120 -2.89 18.94 6.24
CA LEU A 120 -3.76 17.92 5.66
C LEU A 120 -3.60 17.87 4.13
N ASP A 121 -3.52 19.03 3.48
CA ASP A 121 -3.28 19.13 2.05
C ASP A 121 -1.89 18.62 1.67
N ALA A 122 -0.88 18.97 2.46
CA ALA A 122 0.49 18.48 2.30
C ALA A 122 0.57 16.95 2.48
N SER A 123 -0.19 16.41 3.45
CA SER A 123 -0.28 14.98 3.70
C SER A 123 -0.98 14.23 2.55
N ALA A 124 -1.97 14.86 1.93
CA ALA A 124 -2.64 14.35 0.73
C ALA A 124 -1.70 14.38 -0.48
N ALA A 125 -1.02 15.51 -0.68
CA ALA A 125 -0.06 15.73 -1.78
C ALA A 125 1.13 14.76 -1.72
N GLY A 126 1.71 14.51 -0.55
CA GLY A 126 2.79 13.53 -0.40
C GLY A 126 2.38 12.08 -0.72
N GLY A 127 1.09 11.74 -0.56
CA GLY A 127 0.54 10.47 -1.05
C GLY A 127 0.27 10.47 -2.56
N ALA A 128 0.15 11.65 -3.15
CA ALA A 128 -0.08 11.89 -4.56
C ALA A 128 1.24 12.23 -5.29
N GLU A 129 2.14 11.24 -5.41
CA GLU A 129 3.41 11.37 -6.16
C GLU A 129 3.24 12.10 -7.51
N ASN A 130 3.81 13.30 -7.62
CA ASN A 130 3.84 14.13 -8.83
C ASN A 130 4.94 13.63 -9.78
N GLY A 131 4.76 12.43 -10.32
CA GLY A 131 5.56 11.92 -11.43
C GLY A 131 4.80 12.08 -12.75
N LYS A 132 5.47 12.58 -13.80
CA LYS A 132 4.99 12.65 -15.19
C LYS A 132 4.64 11.28 -15.83
N ASP A 133 4.77 10.20 -15.07
CA ASP A 133 4.31 8.86 -15.41
C ASP A 133 3.34 8.40 -14.32
N ARG A 134 2.02 8.48 -14.57
CA ARG A 134 1.04 7.77 -13.74
C ARG A 134 0.26 6.77 -14.58
N LEU A 135 0.39 5.50 -14.17
CA LEU A 135 -0.71 4.54 -14.24
C LEU A 135 -1.86 5.09 -13.37
N PRO A 136 -3.11 5.07 -13.86
CA PRO A 136 -4.26 5.60 -13.11
C PRO A 136 -4.41 4.90 -11.76
N MET A 137 -4.58 5.69 -10.70
CA MET A 137 -4.80 5.20 -9.34
C MET A 137 -6.03 4.29 -9.31
N ARG A 138 -5.86 3.04 -8.85
CA ARG A 138 -6.97 2.07 -8.79
C ARG A 138 -8.02 2.60 -7.82
N ASP A 139 -9.31 2.38 -8.12
CA ASP A 139 -10.43 2.92 -7.33
C ASP A 139 -10.28 2.68 -5.82
N ARG A 140 -9.82 1.47 -5.45
CA ARG A 140 -9.58 1.08 -4.07
C ARG A 140 -8.55 1.95 -3.35
N GLU A 141 -7.48 2.32 -4.03
CA GLU A 141 -6.42 3.12 -3.41
C GLU A 141 -6.89 4.57 -3.18
N ARG A 142 -7.76 5.10 -4.04
CA ARG A 142 -8.40 6.41 -3.83
C ARG A 142 -9.31 6.36 -2.59
N GLU A 143 -10.08 5.29 -2.43
CA GLU A 143 -10.95 5.12 -1.27
C GLU A 143 -10.16 5.00 0.04
N ASP A 144 -9.07 4.22 0.05
CA ASP A 144 -8.20 4.11 1.24
C ASP A 144 -7.50 5.44 1.56
N HIS A 145 -7.12 6.21 0.54
CA HIS A 145 -6.60 7.56 0.71
C HIS A 145 -7.65 8.52 1.29
N ALA A 146 -8.87 8.50 0.76
CA ALA A 146 -9.98 9.32 1.26
C ALA A 146 -10.36 8.95 2.70
N TRP A 147 -10.33 7.66 3.05
CA TRP A 147 -10.55 7.20 4.41
C TRP A 147 -9.51 7.75 5.39
N SER A 148 -8.23 7.67 5.02
CA SER A 148 -7.14 8.28 5.78
C SER A 148 -7.35 9.80 5.95
N PHE A 149 -7.74 10.50 4.89
CA PHE A 149 -8.06 11.93 4.96
C PHE A 149 -9.19 12.22 5.95
N VAL A 150 -10.27 11.45 5.93
CA VAL A 150 -11.41 11.60 6.86
C VAL A 150 -11.00 11.35 8.32
N ILE A 151 -10.09 10.39 8.57
CA ILE A 151 -9.54 10.14 9.91
C ILE A 151 -8.69 11.31 10.39
N LEU A 152 -7.86 11.88 9.51
CA LEU A 152 -7.02 13.04 9.83
C LEU A 152 -7.85 14.31 10.03
N ASP A 153 -8.88 14.54 9.20
CA ASP A 153 -9.90 15.59 9.36
C ASP A 153 -11.03 15.14 10.31
N ALA A 154 -10.63 14.53 11.41
CA ALA A 154 -11.49 13.96 12.43
C ALA A 154 -12.48 14.97 13.04
N GLU A 155 -12.11 16.26 13.03
CA GLU A 155 -12.91 17.40 13.51
C GLU A 155 -13.81 17.99 12.40
N GLN A 156 -13.75 17.44 11.19
CA GLN A 156 -14.53 17.85 10.02
C GLN A 156 -14.38 19.33 9.67
N LYS A 157 -13.13 19.84 9.72
CA LYS A 157 -12.82 21.23 9.35
C LYS A 157 -12.93 21.45 7.84
N VAL A 158 -12.74 20.40 7.05
CA VAL A 158 -12.87 20.43 5.59
C VAL A 158 -14.28 20.03 5.20
N SER A 159 -14.87 20.65 4.18
CA SER A 159 -16.22 20.25 3.72
C SER A 159 -16.19 18.91 2.97
N LYS A 160 -17.34 18.22 2.84
CA LYS A 160 -17.42 16.98 2.03
C LYS A 160 -17.08 17.23 0.56
N LYS A 161 -17.47 18.39 0.03
CA LYS A 161 -17.21 18.80 -1.36
C LYS A 161 -15.70 18.98 -1.58
N GLU A 162 -15.06 19.72 -0.69
CA GLU A 162 -13.63 19.98 -0.76
C GLU A 162 -12.81 18.70 -0.53
N THR A 163 -13.25 17.82 0.37
CA THR A 163 -12.65 16.48 0.53
C THR A 163 -12.76 15.67 -0.77
N ALA A 164 -13.91 15.72 -1.46
CA ALA A 164 -14.12 15.03 -2.74
C ALA A 164 -13.18 15.53 -3.83
N GLU A 165 -13.00 16.85 -3.92
CA GLU A 165 -12.06 17.49 -4.85
C GLU A 165 -10.62 17.06 -4.58
N LYS A 166 -10.20 17.01 -3.31
CA LYS A 166 -8.81 16.62 -2.94
C LYS A 166 -8.51 15.14 -3.11
N THR A 167 -9.52 14.27 -2.96
CA THR A 167 -9.32 12.81 -2.91
C THR A 167 -9.78 12.08 -4.18
N GLY A 168 -10.60 12.72 -5.02
CA GLY A 168 -11.19 12.10 -6.20
C GLY A 168 -12.27 11.05 -5.89
N VAL A 169 -12.87 11.11 -4.70
CA VAL A 169 -13.94 10.19 -4.24
C VAL A 169 -15.25 10.97 -4.07
N GLY A 170 -16.38 10.38 -4.43
CA GLY A 170 -17.68 11.05 -4.37
C GLY A 170 -18.09 11.48 -2.95
N THR A 171 -18.83 12.59 -2.85
CA THR A 171 -19.31 13.15 -1.57
C THR A 171 -20.19 12.20 -0.77
N ALA A 172 -20.93 11.31 -1.45
CA ALA A 172 -21.71 10.25 -0.81
C ALA A 172 -20.82 9.25 -0.06
N THR A 173 -19.72 8.81 -0.69
CA THR A 173 -18.73 7.91 -0.07
C THR A 173 -18.04 8.60 1.11
N ILE A 174 -17.69 9.88 0.99
CA ILE A 174 -17.11 10.65 2.11
C ILE A 174 -18.12 10.79 3.27
N GLY A 175 -19.40 11.01 2.95
CA GLY A 175 -20.47 10.99 3.94
C GLY A 175 -20.58 9.64 4.66
N ASN A 176 -20.39 8.54 3.92
CA ASN A 176 -20.35 7.19 4.46
C ASN A 176 -19.15 6.98 5.38
N MET A 177 -17.96 7.40 4.95
CA MET A 177 -16.74 7.35 5.74
C MET A 177 -16.89 8.12 7.07
N ARG A 178 -17.42 9.34 7.06
CA ARG A 178 -17.64 10.11 8.30
C ARG A 178 -18.55 9.41 9.30
N ARG A 179 -19.59 8.72 8.82
CA ARG A 179 -20.49 7.93 9.67
C ARG A 179 -19.78 6.72 10.27
N VAL A 180 -18.99 6.00 9.47
CA VAL A 180 -18.17 4.87 9.96
C VAL A 180 -17.16 5.37 10.99
N LEU A 181 -16.51 6.52 10.79
CA LEU A 181 -15.61 7.11 11.78
C LEU A 181 -16.34 7.43 13.10
N ALA A 182 -17.58 7.92 13.05
CA ALA A 182 -18.40 8.13 14.24
C ALA A 182 -18.73 6.79 14.95
N PHE A 183 -19.09 5.76 14.18
CA PHE A 183 -19.29 4.40 14.71
C PHE A 183 -18.07 3.90 15.48
N PHE A 184 -16.86 4.07 14.96
CA PHE A 184 -15.65 3.66 15.67
C PHE A 184 -15.46 4.42 16.99
N ARG A 185 -15.73 5.74 17.01
CA ARG A 185 -15.60 6.55 18.23
C ARG A 185 -16.61 6.19 19.31
N GLU A 186 -17.83 5.89 18.90
CA GLU A 186 -18.96 5.67 19.81
C GLU A 186 -19.02 4.21 20.27
N GLN A 187 -18.83 3.25 19.35
CA GLN A 187 -19.10 1.84 19.59
C GLN A 187 -17.84 0.97 19.65
N LYS A 188 -16.69 1.44 19.14
CA LYS A 188 -15.43 0.68 19.09
C LYS A 188 -14.24 1.53 19.57
N PRO A 189 -14.30 2.21 20.73
CA PRO A 189 -13.26 3.16 21.14
C PRO A 189 -11.88 2.53 21.35
N MET A 190 -11.81 1.20 21.51
CA MET A 190 -10.56 0.44 21.63
C MET A 190 -9.88 0.18 20.28
N HIS A 191 -10.59 0.35 19.17
CA HIS A 191 -10.05 0.16 17.82
C HIS A 191 -9.67 1.51 17.22
N ASP A 192 -8.42 1.68 16.81
CA ASP A 192 -8.01 2.85 16.03
C ASP A 192 -8.54 2.71 14.59
N PRO A 193 -9.43 3.60 14.11
CA PRO A 193 -9.92 3.58 12.73
C PRO A 193 -8.80 3.58 11.70
N ALA A 194 -7.64 4.15 12.07
CA ALA A 194 -6.47 4.18 11.22
C ALA A 194 -5.97 2.78 10.90
N ASP A 195 -6.14 1.77 11.76
CA ASP A 195 -5.60 0.42 11.51
C ASP A 195 -6.35 -0.39 10.43
N PHE A 196 -7.40 0.19 9.84
CA PHE A 196 -8.25 -0.46 8.86
C PHE A 196 -8.21 0.25 7.50
N SER A 197 -8.18 -0.54 6.42
CA SER A 197 -8.59 -0.06 5.09
C SER A 197 -10.07 0.35 5.10
N TRP A 198 -10.48 1.17 4.14
CA TRP A 198 -11.88 1.61 4.03
C TRP A 198 -12.85 0.42 4.03
N ARG A 199 -12.54 -0.61 3.25
CA ARG A 199 -13.38 -1.82 3.13
C ARG A 199 -13.48 -2.60 4.45
N GLN A 200 -12.40 -2.67 5.22
CA GLN A 200 -12.43 -3.33 6.54
C GLN A 200 -13.24 -2.52 7.54
N ALA A 201 -13.08 -1.19 7.56
CA ALA A 201 -13.85 -0.31 8.42
C ALA A 201 -15.35 -0.37 8.11
N GLN A 202 -15.71 -0.35 6.83
CA GLN A 202 -17.09 -0.50 6.37
C GLN A 202 -17.67 -1.88 6.74
N HIS A 203 -16.87 -2.95 6.64
CA HIS A 203 -17.30 -4.28 7.02
C HIS A 203 -17.58 -4.38 8.53
N LEU A 204 -16.69 -3.83 9.36
CA LEU A 204 -16.86 -3.82 10.81
C LEU A 204 -18.09 -3.02 11.27
N GLU A 205 -18.40 -1.90 10.62
CA GLU A 205 -19.62 -1.14 10.93
C GLU A 205 -20.89 -1.91 10.53
N ARG A 206 -20.86 -2.61 9.40
CA ARG A 206 -22.03 -3.32 8.87
C ARG A 206 -22.32 -4.65 9.56
N PHE A 207 -21.28 -5.37 9.98
CA PHE A 207 -21.40 -6.75 10.48
C PHE A 207 -20.91 -6.92 11.93
N GLY A 208 -20.31 -5.89 12.54
CA GLY A 208 -19.76 -5.94 13.89
C GLY A 208 -18.42 -6.68 14.00
N GLU A 209 -17.96 -6.88 15.24
CA GLU A 209 -16.92 -7.89 15.53
C GLU A 209 -17.62 -9.25 15.53
N GLU A 210 -17.64 -9.94 14.40
CA GLU A 210 -17.71 -11.40 14.48
C GLU A 210 -16.52 -11.84 15.32
N ARG A 211 -16.79 -12.41 16.50
CA ARG A 211 -15.77 -13.05 17.35
C ARG A 211 -14.85 -13.87 16.44
N GLU A 212 -13.56 -13.59 16.53
CA GLU A 212 -12.49 -14.17 15.73
C GLU A 212 -12.25 -15.68 16.02
N THR A 213 -13.28 -16.42 16.45
CA THR A 213 -13.21 -17.82 16.86
C THR A 213 -14.15 -18.74 16.08
N GLY A 214 -14.51 -18.42 14.83
CA GLY A 214 -15.38 -19.33 14.05
C GLY A 214 -15.36 -19.24 12.52
N ASN A 215 -14.66 -18.30 11.88
CA ASN A 215 -14.89 -18.00 10.45
C ASN A 215 -13.66 -18.17 9.53
N ALA A 216 -12.57 -18.80 9.97
CA ALA A 216 -11.47 -19.11 9.04
C ALA A 216 -11.89 -20.19 8.02
N GLU A 217 -12.56 -21.24 8.51
CA GLU A 217 -13.11 -22.34 7.72
C GLU A 217 -14.23 -21.87 6.78
N GLU A 218 -15.14 -21.04 7.29
CA GLU A 218 -16.30 -20.55 6.56
C GLU A 218 -15.90 -19.48 5.53
N ARG A 219 -14.95 -18.59 5.83
CA ARG A 219 -14.34 -17.68 4.84
C ARG A 219 -13.59 -18.45 3.76
N ARG A 220 -12.81 -19.47 4.14
CA ARG A 220 -12.16 -20.38 3.19
C ARG A 220 -13.22 -21.05 2.31
N ARG A 221 -14.34 -21.51 2.86
CA ARG A 221 -15.45 -22.10 2.11
C ARG A 221 -16.06 -21.10 1.12
N GLN A 222 -16.34 -19.87 1.55
CA GLN A 222 -16.89 -18.82 0.69
C GLN A 222 -15.94 -18.39 -0.43
N ASP A 223 -14.64 -18.30 -0.14
CA ASP A 223 -13.63 -18.03 -1.17
C ASP A 223 -13.52 -19.20 -2.15
N VAL A 224 -13.53 -20.45 -1.68
CA VAL A 224 -13.57 -21.66 -2.54
C VAL A 224 -14.80 -21.64 -3.44
N GLU A 225 -16.00 -21.39 -2.90
CA GLU A 225 -17.23 -21.30 -3.68
C GLU A 225 -17.20 -20.15 -4.72
N ARG A 226 -16.62 -19.00 -4.37
CA ARG A 226 -16.45 -17.88 -5.30
C ARG A 226 -15.53 -18.28 -6.45
N TYR A 227 -14.35 -18.84 -6.17
CA TYR A 227 -13.40 -19.23 -7.21
C TYR A 227 -13.90 -20.42 -8.05
N ALA A 228 -14.59 -21.39 -7.45
CA ALA A 228 -15.23 -22.49 -8.16
C ALA A 228 -16.31 -21.98 -9.13
N ARG A 229 -17.15 -21.02 -8.71
CA ARG A 229 -18.14 -20.39 -9.60
C ARG A 229 -17.48 -19.66 -10.76
N LEU A 230 -16.41 -18.91 -10.52
CA LEU A 230 -15.67 -18.20 -11.56
C LEU A 230 -15.01 -19.16 -12.56
N LEU A 231 -14.39 -20.24 -12.06
CA LEU A 231 -13.82 -21.29 -12.92
C LEU A 231 -14.90 -21.94 -13.77
N LYS A 232 -16.03 -22.32 -13.18
CA LYS A 232 -17.15 -22.95 -13.89
C LYS A 232 -17.83 -22.01 -14.88
N SER A 233 -18.00 -20.73 -14.54
CA SER A 233 -18.65 -19.76 -15.43
C SER A 233 -17.76 -19.40 -16.62
N SER A 234 -16.46 -19.25 -16.39
CA SER A 234 -15.50 -18.80 -17.41
C SER A 234 -15.06 -19.93 -18.34
N PHE A 235 -14.95 -21.16 -17.82
CA PHE A 235 -14.42 -22.29 -18.58
C PHE A 235 -15.46 -23.39 -18.85
N LYS A 236 -16.67 -23.30 -18.30
CA LYS A 236 -17.79 -24.25 -18.49
C LYS A 236 -17.30 -25.70 -18.40
N ASP A 237 -17.49 -26.49 -19.46
CA ASP A 237 -17.11 -27.91 -19.52
C ASP A 237 -15.68 -28.13 -20.05
N ALA A 238 -14.92 -27.08 -20.35
CA ALA A 238 -13.61 -27.22 -21.03
C ALA A 238 -12.64 -28.09 -20.22
N PHE A 239 -12.56 -27.87 -18.91
CA PHE A 239 -11.69 -28.65 -18.02
C PHE A 239 -12.24 -30.01 -17.62
N THR A 240 -13.54 -30.25 -17.81
CA THR A 240 -14.14 -31.58 -17.61
C THR A 240 -14.00 -32.46 -18.85
N ARG A 241 -13.88 -31.86 -20.04
CA ARG A 241 -13.63 -32.59 -21.30
C ARG A 241 -12.16 -32.90 -21.51
N ASP A 242 -11.29 -32.00 -21.04
CA ASP A 242 -9.85 -32.19 -21.08
C ASP A 242 -9.21 -31.58 -19.82
N ALA A 243 -8.93 -32.45 -18.85
CA ALA A 243 -8.30 -32.05 -17.60
C ALA A 243 -6.85 -31.55 -17.80
N SER A 244 -6.19 -31.93 -18.91
CA SER A 244 -4.82 -31.49 -19.20
C SER A 244 -4.75 -29.99 -19.51
N LEU A 245 -5.84 -29.40 -20.00
CA LEU A 245 -5.94 -27.96 -20.22
C LEU A 245 -5.84 -27.15 -18.93
N LEU A 246 -6.39 -27.65 -17.81
CA LEU A 246 -6.28 -26.97 -16.52
C LEU A 246 -4.81 -26.90 -16.08
N VAL A 247 -4.07 -27.99 -16.27
CA VAL A 247 -2.63 -28.06 -15.95
C VAL A 247 -1.84 -27.09 -16.83
N ALA A 248 -2.12 -27.05 -18.13
CA ALA A 248 -1.47 -26.11 -19.05
C ALA A 248 -1.75 -24.64 -18.68
N VAL A 249 -3.00 -24.30 -18.34
CA VAL A 249 -3.40 -22.95 -17.89
C VAL A 249 -2.66 -22.56 -16.61
N VAL A 250 -2.53 -23.48 -15.65
CA VAL A 250 -1.80 -23.21 -14.40
C VAL A 250 -0.31 -22.98 -14.68
N ARG A 251 0.31 -23.74 -15.60
CA ARG A 251 1.72 -23.53 -16.00
C ARG A 251 1.96 -22.20 -16.72
N GLU A 252 0.99 -21.74 -17.50
CA GLU A 252 1.07 -20.44 -18.18
C GLU A 252 0.83 -19.27 -17.20
N ALA A 253 -0.06 -19.44 -16.23
CA ALA A 253 -0.46 -18.39 -15.29
C ALA A 253 0.50 -18.18 -14.11
N TYR A 254 1.29 -19.19 -13.74
CA TYR A 254 2.19 -19.17 -12.58
C TYR A 254 3.61 -19.55 -12.98
N SER A 255 4.62 -18.90 -12.39
CA SER A 255 6.02 -19.26 -12.65
C SER A 255 6.35 -20.67 -12.14
N GLU A 256 7.35 -21.31 -12.75
CA GLU A 256 7.72 -22.71 -12.46
C GLU A 256 8.04 -22.98 -10.98
N GLU A 257 8.48 -21.96 -10.24
CA GLU A 257 8.78 -22.02 -8.80
C GLU A 257 7.55 -22.34 -7.93
N TYR A 258 6.34 -21.95 -8.38
CA TYR A 258 5.10 -22.18 -7.61
C TYR A 258 4.42 -23.52 -7.92
N LEU A 259 4.79 -24.18 -9.03
CA LEU A 259 4.16 -25.45 -9.44
C LEU A 259 4.35 -26.60 -8.42
N PRO A 260 5.52 -26.78 -7.79
CA PRO A 260 5.70 -27.81 -6.77
C PRO A 260 4.83 -27.58 -5.53
N ILE A 261 4.56 -26.31 -5.17
CA ILE A 261 3.71 -25.94 -4.03
C ILE A 261 2.25 -26.28 -4.33
N LEU A 262 1.77 -25.91 -5.53
CA LEU A 262 0.42 -26.21 -5.97
C LEU A 262 0.18 -27.72 -6.11
N SER A 263 1.13 -28.45 -6.70
CA SER A 263 1.08 -29.91 -6.84
C SER A 263 0.99 -30.61 -5.48
N ARG A 264 1.85 -30.23 -4.52
CA ARG A 264 1.83 -30.80 -3.16
C ARG A 264 0.52 -30.49 -2.43
N ALA A 265 0.02 -29.26 -2.56
CA ALA A 265 -1.24 -28.87 -1.95
C ALA A 265 -2.43 -29.66 -2.53
N LEU A 266 -2.43 -29.94 -3.83
CA LEU A 266 -3.46 -30.74 -4.49
C LEU A 266 -3.37 -32.21 -4.08
N ALA A 267 -2.17 -32.79 -4.08
CA ALA A 267 -1.93 -34.18 -3.67
C ALA A 267 -2.38 -34.44 -2.23
N ALA A 268 -2.17 -33.49 -1.31
CA ALA A 268 -2.60 -33.58 0.09
C ALA A 268 -4.14 -33.57 0.28
N THR A 269 -4.92 -33.30 -0.78
CA THR A 269 -6.39 -33.24 -0.75
C THR A 269 -7.07 -34.39 -1.48
N LEU A 270 -6.31 -35.22 -2.19
CA LEU A 270 -6.84 -36.42 -2.85
C LEU A 270 -6.79 -37.59 -1.85
N PRO A 271 -7.85 -38.41 -1.75
CA PRO A 271 -7.78 -39.64 -0.96
C PRO A 271 -6.67 -40.53 -1.50
N GLU A 272 -5.85 -41.11 -0.62
CA GLU A 272 -4.92 -42.17 -1.03
C GLU A 272 -5.76 -43.31 -1.62
N ASN A 273 -5.53 -43.67 -2.88
CA ASN A 273 -6.17 -44.82 -3.49
C ASN A 273 -5.72 -46.08 -2.74
N GLU A 274 -6.54 -46.60 -1.83
CA GLU A 274 -6.39 -47.92 -1.20
C GLU A 274 -6.65 -49.09 -2.18
N GLU A 275 -6.47 -48.89 -3.49
CA GLU A 275 -6.73 -49.92 -4.52
C GLU A 275 -5.49 -50.75 -4.90
N GLU A 276 -4.43 -50.71 -4.08
CA GLU A 276 -3.26 -51.59 -4.25
C GLU A 276 -3.02 -52.54 -3.06
N ALA A 277 -4.00 -52.68 -2.16
CA ALA A 277 -3.94 -53.58 -1.01
C ALA A 277 -4.73 -54.90 -1.17
N SER A 278 -5.41 -55.12 -2.31
CA SER A 278 -6.23 -56.33 -2.56
C SER A 278 -5.68 -57.26 -3.65
N ARG A 279 -4.40 -57.15 -4.04
CA ARG A 279 -3.72 -58.28 -4.68
C ARG A 279 -3.28 -59.26 -3.61
N GLU A 280 -4.19 -60.18 -3.25
CA GLU A 280 -3.83 -61.39 -2.53
C GLU A 280 -2.64 -62.07 -3.26
N PRO A 281 -1.60 -62.50 -2.54
CA PRO A 281 -0.60 -63.36 -3.12
C PRO A 281 -1.30 -64.69 -3.41
N ALA A 282 -1.37 -65.08 -4.69
CA ALA A 282 -1.82 -66.40 -5.08
C ALA A 282 -1.00 -67.44 -4.31
N GLU A 283 -1.65 -68.10 -3.35
CA GLU A 283 -1.10 -69.24 -2.64
C GLU A 283 -0.71 -70.31 -3.66
N ALA A 284 0.55 -70.71 -3.59
CA ALA A 284 1.06 -71.90 -4.24
C ALA A 284 0.35 -73.13 -3.63
N LEU A 285 -0.73 -73.57 -4.26
CA LEU A 285 -1.28 -74.91 -4.03
C LEU A 285 -0.44 -75.92 -4.82
N THR A 286 0.43 -76.56 -4.05
CA THR A 286 1.02 -77.87 -4.29
C THR A 286 -0.02 -78.94 -4.59
N GLY A 287 0.21 -79.75 -5.64
CA GLY A 287 0.08 -81.21 -5.57
C GLY A 287 -1.23 -81.87 -6.03
N ASP A 288 -1.05 -82.77 -7.01
CA ASP A 288 -1.77 -84.02 -7.32
C ASP A 288 -3.21 -83.97 -7.86
N PHE A 289 -3.36 -84.22 -9.17
CA PHE A 289 -3.84 -85.50 -9.74
C PHE A 289 -3.62 -85.55 -11.26
#